data_AF-A0A1F8BDD6-F1
#
_entry.id   AF-A0A1F8BDD6-F1
#
_cell.length_a   1.000
_cell.length_b   1.000
_cell.length_c   1.000
_cell.angle_alpha   90.00
_cell.angle_beta   90.00
_cell.angle_gamma   90.00
#
_symmetry.space_group_name_H-M   'P 1'
#
loop_
_entity.id
_entity.type
_entity.pdbx_description
1 polymer ?
#
loop_
_entity_poly.entity_id
_entity_poly.type
_entity_poly.pdbx_seq_one_letter_code
_entity_poly.pdbx_strand_id
1 'polypeptide(L)'
;MLKEKLNKIYKYYLKGKTLSLIGILVIVLSLPVALTLLRQRATYKTQAVVEPVDISFSPSSQTLPPDSTFRIMMNARTNNISFARVVFTFDRTKVNLASEITTTSAMGTVVERTSRTNANSTGRATLVLAVPPGATLPTGTFEFARFNLTRISTTANDTTQLQFTQSDIQVVDTTAEAAPSYTFTNASLTLNPTVSTPTPIPTNAPTNTPTPVPATPTPTPAAGVSIVLNSATGSTCRQVCASADPDRYMECRSVGTDSQASNGNAEIYDQARCITLQGGMTCDARMVDRTQICNGNRTNWTRCRCE
;
A
#
# COMPACT_ATOMS: atom_id res chain seq x y z
N MET A 1 26.33 -75.92 -62.49
CA MET A 1 25.02 -75.49 -61.95
C MET A 1 24.95 -75.36 -60.41
N LEU A 2 25.68 -76.16 -59.61
CA LEU A 2 25.59 -76.11 -58.13
C LEU A 2 26.25 -74.87 -57.49
N LYS A 3 27.40 -74.41 -58.03
CA LYS A 3 28.16 -73.25 -57.50
C LYS A 3 27.38 -71.92 -57.55
N GLU A 4 26.51 -71.75 -58.53
CA GLU A 4 25.77 -70.50 -58.72
C GLU A 4 24.58 -70.37 -57.76
N LYS A 5 23.95 -71.50 -57.40
CA LYS A 5 22.88 -71.54 -56.39
C LYS A 5 23.40 -71.30 -54.97
N LEU A 6 24.59 -71.80 -54.62
CA LEU A 6 25.21 -71.56 -53.31
C LEU A 6 25.60 -70.08 -53.10
N ASN A 7 26.09 -69.39 -54.12
CA ASN A 7 26.48 -67.98 -54.01
C ASN A 7 25.27 -67.05 -53.79
N LYS A 8 24.10 -67.38 -54.39
CA LYS A 8 22.84 -66.65 -54.15
C LYS A 8 22.33 -66.82 -52.73
N ILE A 9 22.44 -68.02 -52.15
CA ILE A 9 22.02 -68.31 -50.77
C ILE A 9 22.96 -67.60 -49.76
N TYR A 10 24.27 -67.62 -49.99
CA TYR A 10 25.25 -66.94 -49.13
C TYR A 10 25.06 -65.41 -49.13
N LYS A 11 24.81 -64.80 -50.31
CA LYS A 11 24.48 -63.37 -50.41
C LYS A 11 23.18 -63.00 -49.70
N TYR A 12 22.18 -63.88 -49.69
CA TYR A 12 20.90 -63.66 -49.00
C TYR A 12 21.07 -63.75 -47.47
N TYR A 13 21.86 -64.72 -46.99
CA TYR A 13 22.15 -64.91 -45.57
C TYR A 13 23.04 -63.79 -45.01
N LEU A 14 24.04 -63.31 -45.78
CA LEU A 14 24.82 -62.13 -45.40
C LEU A 14 23.97 -60.86 -45.37
N LYS A 15 23.09 -60.65 -46.36
CA LYS A 15 22.19 -59.47 -46.42
C LYS A 15 21.25 -59.39 -45.21
N GLY A 16 20.69 -60.53 -44.79
CA GLY A 16 19.81 -60.60 -43.61
C GLY A 16 20.55 -60.29 -42.30
N LYS A 17 21.78 -60.81 -42.16
CA LYS A 17 22.63 -60.57 -40.98
C LYS A 17 23.13 -59.12 -40.90
N THR A 18 23.46 -58.50 -42.04
CA THR A 18 23.82 -57.07 -42.09
C THR A 18 22.63 -56.15 -41.81
N LEU A 19 21.42 -56.48 -42.29
CA LEU A 19 20.22 -55.71 -41.95
C LEU A 19 19.88 -55.81 -40.45
N SER A 20 20.03 -56.99 -39.85
CA SER A 20 19.81 -57.19 -38.42
C SER A 20 20.85 -56.44 -37.57
N LEU A 21 22.12 -56.42 -37.99
CA LEU A 21 23.18 -55.68 -37.30
C LEU A 21 22.99 -54.16 -37.39
N ILE A 22 22.59 -53.65 -38.56
CA ILE A 22 22.27 -52.23 -38.74
C ILE A 22 21.08 -51.83 -37.87
N GLY A 23 20.03 -52.66 -37.79
CA GLY A 23 18.89 -52.41 -36.91
C GLY A 23 19.27 -52.31 -35.43
N ILE A 24 20.13 -53.21 -34.94
CA ILE A 24 20.64 -53.18 -33.57
C ILE A 24 21.50 -51.93 -33.33
N LEU A 25 22.36 -51.56 -34.28
CA LEU A 25 23.20 -50.37 -34.17
C LEU A 25 22.38 -49.08 -34.07
N VAL A 26 21.30 -48.96 -34.85
CA VAL A 26 20.39 -47.80 -34.80
C VAL A 26 19.69 -47.72 -33.44
N ILE A 27 19.25 -48.85 -32.87
CA ILE A 27 18.62 -48.87 -31.54
C ILE A 27 19.62 -48.46 -30.46
N VAL A 28 20.85 -49.02 -30.49
CA VAL A 28 21.90 -48.73 -29.51
C VAL A 28 22.36 -47.26 -29.58
N LEU A 29 22.42 -46.67 -30.78
CA LEU A 29 22.74 -45.24 -30.95
C LEU A 29 21.57 -44.34 -30.59
N SER A 30 20.32 -44.79 -30.75
CA SER A 30 19.14 -43.99 -30.41
C SER A 30 18.94 -43.84 -28.89
N LEU A 31 19.37 -44.83 -28.09
CA LEU A 31 19.24 -44.82 -26.62
C LEU A 31 19.98 -43.65 -25.94
N PRO A 32 21.28 -43.40 -26.17
CA PRO A 32 21.99 -42.28 -25.55
C PRO A 32 21.49 -40.92 -26.06
N VAL A 33 21.02 -40.83 -27.31
CA VAL A 33 20.39 -39.61 -27.85
C VAL A 33 19.05 -39.36 -27.17
N ALA A 34 18.21 -40.38 -27.01
CA ALA A 34 16.97 -40.27 -26.26
C ALA A 34 17.21 -39.92 -24.78
N LEU A 35 18.24 -40.49 -24.15
CA LEU A 35 18.62 -40.18 -22.76
C LEU A 35 19.15 -38.76 -22.59
N THR A 36 19.89 -38.22 -23.58
CA THR A 36 20.36 -36.82 -23.56
C THR A 36 19.20 -35.85 -23.81
N LEU A 37 18.28 -36.17 -24.71
CA LEU A 37 17.04 -35.40 -24.92
C LEU A 37 16.09 -35.47 -23.71
N LEU A 38 16.06 -36.60 -22.99
CA LEU A 38 15.31 -36.73 -21.73
C LEU A 38 16.01 -36.05 -20.54
N ARG A 39 17.34 -35.90 -20.54
CA ARG A 39 18.05 -35.03 -19.58
C ARG A 39 17.80 -33.55 -19.81
N GLN A 40 17.41 -33.16 -21.04
CA GLN A 40 16.84 -31.83 -21.31
C GLN A 40 15.39 -31.70 -20.83
N ARG A 41 14.87 -32.61 -20.00
CA ARG A 41 13.64 -32.38 -19.24
C ARG A 41 13.77 -31.03 -18.53
N ALA A 42 12.97 -30.09 -19.03
CA ALA A 42 12.73 -28.78 -18.48
C ALA A 42 12.77 -28.85 -16.97
N THR A 43 13.66 -28.06 -16.38
CA THR A 43 13.59 -27.74 -14.97
C THR A 43 12.30 -26.97 -14.80
N TYR A 44 11.19 -27.67 -14.56
CA TYR A 44 9.95 -27.07 -14.10
C TYR A 44 10.20 -26.63 -12.66
N LYS A 45 10.90 -25.49 -12.51
CA LYS A 45 10.83 -24.74 -11.27
C LYS A 45 9.38 -24.30 -11.17
N THR A 46 8.72 -24.70 -10.10
CA THR A 46 7.43 -24.14 -9.72
C THR A 46 7.57 -22.62 -9.80
N GLN A 47 6.70 -21.94 -10.54
CA GLN A 47 6.62 -20.48 -10.45
C GLN A 47 6.27 -20.17 -9.00
N ALA A 48 7.28 -19.82 -8.20
CA ALA A 48 7.03 -19.22 -6.90
C ALA A 48 6.22 -17.95 -7.19
N VAL A 49 5.08 -17.82 -6.52
CA VAL A 49 4.30 -16.58 -6.58
C VAL A 49 5.24 -15.47 -6.13
N VAL A 50 5.62 -14.61 -7.07
CA VAL A 50 6.51 -13.48 -6.78
C VAL A 50 5.70 -12.50 -5.93
N GLU A 51 6.10 -12.34 -4.67
CA GLU A 51 5.45 -11.40 -3.77
C GLU A 51 5.63 -9.98 -4.31
N PRO A 52 4.55 -9.20 -4.53
CA PRO A 52 4.68 -7.86 -5.05
C PRO A 52 5.39 -6.95 -4.04
N VAL A 53 6.19 -6.03 -4.58
CA VAL A 53 6.73 -4.90 -3.81
C VAL A 53 5.69 -3.80 -3.79
N ASP A 54 5.26 -3.41 -2.59
CA ASP A 54 4.27 -2.33 -2.45
C ASP A 54 5.00 -0.99 -2.30
N ILE A 55 4.70 -0.02 -3.16
CA ILE A 55 5.25 1.35 -3.10
C ILE A 55 4.13 2.32 -2.75
N SER A 56 4.30 3.08 -1.68
CA SER A 56 3.23 3.94 -1.15
C SER A 56 3.73 5.28 -0.67
N PHE A 57 2.83 6.26 -0.66
CA PHE A 57 3.04 7.49 0.09
C PHE A 57 2.56 7.32 1.53
N SER A 58 3.30 7.91 2.47
CA SER A 58 2.90 8.05 3.87
C SER A 58 3.04 9.51 4.30
N PRO A 59 1.95 10.19 4.69
CA PRO A 59 0.58 9.68 4.73
C PRO A 59 -0.02 9.48 3.32
N SER A 60 -1.07 8.64 3.21
CA SER A 60 -1.80 8.43 1.94
C SER A 60 -2.89 9.48 1.70
N SER A 61 -3.19 10.31 2.69
CA SER A 61 -4.02 11.50 2.53
C SER A 61 -3.54 12.63 3.44
N GLN A 62 -3.68 13.87 3.00
CA GLN A 62 -3.29 15.03 3.80
C GLN A 62 -4.10 16.27 3.42
N THR A 63 -4.25 17.18 4.38
CA THR A 63 -4.78 18.52 4.14
C THR A 63 -3.66 19.55 4.23
N LEU A 64 -3.59 20.46 3.24
CA LEU A 64 -2.65 21.57 3.21
C LEU A 64 -3.44 22.89 3.18
N PRO A 65 -3.02 23.92 3.93
CA PRO A 65 -1.86 24.04 4.79
C PRO A 65 -2.12 23.45 6.19
N PRO A 66 -1.09 23.27 7.04
CA PRO A 66 0.32 23.67 6.87
C PRO A 66 1.11 22.77 5.92
N ASP A 67 2.30 23.20 5.52
CA ASP A 67 3.28 22.35 4.81
C ASP A 67 3.48 21.05 5.56
N SER A 68 3.54 19.94 4.83
CA SER A 68 3.52 18.61 5.44
C SER A 68 4.57 17.69 4.83
N THR A 69 5.13 16.83 5.67
CA THR A 69 6.13 15.83 5.28
C THR A 69 5.47 14.61 4.69
N PHE A 70 5.97 14.17 3.54
CA PHE A 70 5.63 12.93 2.88
C PHE A 70 6.83 12.01 2.80
N ARG A 71 6.56 10.71 2.92
CA ARG A 71 7.54 9.63 2.74
C ARG A 71 7.09 8.73 1.60
N ILE A 72 8.04 8.26 0.81
CA ILE A 72 7.87 7.12 -0.08
C ILE A 72 8.29 5.89 0.72
N MET A 73 7.36 4.99 0.96
CA MET A 73 7.58 3.73 1.66
C MET A 73 7.63 2.61 0.63
N MET A 74 8.56 1.68 0.82
CA MET A 74 8.59 0.42 0.09
C MET A 74 8.41 -0.74 1.05
N ASN A 75 7.51 -1.65 0.72
CA ASN A 75 7.37 -2.94 1.38
C ASN A 75 7.84 -4.04 0.42
N ALA A 76 9.09 -4.44 0.58
CA ALA A 76 9.72 -5.50 -0.19
C ALA A 76 9.34 -6.90 0.29
N ARG A 77 8.67 -7.04 1.45
CA ARG A 77 8.35 -8.35 2.05
C ARG A 77 9.60 -9.21 2.18
N THR A 78 9.69 -10.32 1.45
CA THR A 78 10.85 -11.20 1.42
C THR A 78 11.87 -10.88 0.32
N ASN A 79 11.54 -9.98 -0.61
CA ASN A 79 12.41 -9.59 -1.72
C ASN A 79 13.64 -8.80 -1.24
N ASN A 80 14.80 -9.06 -1.82
CA ASN A 80 16.07 -8.39 -1.49
C ASN A 80 16.39 -7.27 -2.50
N ILE A 81 15.98 -6.05 -2.19
CA ILE A 81 16.01 -4.94 -3.14
C ILE A 81 17.40 -4.35 -3.28
N SER A 82 17.99 -4.42 -4.47
CA SER A 82 19.33 -3.85 -4.74
C SER A 82 19.28 -2.48 -5.43
N PHE A 83 18.23 -2.23 -6.18
CA PHE A 83 18.07 -1.03 -7.00
C PHE A 83 16.58 -0.71 -7.12
N ALA A 84 16.25 0.58 -7.06
CA ALA A 84 14.91 1.05 -7.29
C ALA A 84 14.93 2.43 -7.97
N ARG A 85 14.17 2.53 -9.05
CA ARG A 85 13.77 3.76 -9.70
C ARG A 85 12.29 4.00 -9.40
N VAL A 86 12.00 5.09 -8.71
CA VAL A 86 10.66 5.55 -8.38
C VAL A 86 10.42 6.90 -9.02
N VAL A 87 9.30 7.02 -9.73
CA VAL A 87 8.87 8.26 -10.37
C VAL A 87 7.49 8.61 -9.85
N PHE A 88 7.32 9.86 -9.42
CA PHE A 88 6.01 10.39 -9.08
C PHE A 88 5.75 11.76 -9.70
N THR A 89 4.48 12.07 -9.85
CA THR A 89 3.99 13.33 -10.41
C THR A 89 3.03 14.02 -9.46
N PHE A 90 2.95 15.35 -9.59
CA PHE A 90 2.01 16.20 -8.87
C PHE A 90 1.59 17.38 -9.76
N ASP A 91 0.43 17.97 -9.46
CA ASP A 91 -0.01 19.16 -10.16
C ASP A 91 0.73 20.40 -9.64
N ARG A 92 1.72 20.86 -10.42
CA ARG A 92 2.55 22.04 -10.12
C ARG A 92 1.78 23.37 -10.03
N THR A 93 0.52 23.41 -10.46
CA THR A 93 -0.34 24.60 -10.28
C THR A 93 -0.99 24.62 -8.91
N LYS A 94 -1.04 23.45 -8.24
CA LYS A 94 -1.73 23.26 -6.97
C LYS A 94 -0.79 23.07 -5.80
N VAL A 95 0.32 22.35 -5.99
CA VAL A 95 1.30 22.05 -4.94
C VAL A 95 2.72 22.10 -5.48
N ASN A 96 3.69 22.32 -4.59
CA ASN A 96 5.12 22.26 -4.89
C ASN A 96 5.86 21.52 -3.78
N LEU A 97 7.02 20.96 -4.12
CA LEU A 97 8.00 20.54 -3.12
C LEU A 97 8.51 21.78 -2.37
N ALA A 98 8.36 21.74 -1.05
CA ALA A 98 8.84 22.74 -0.10
C ALA A 98 10.29 22.48 0.34
N SER A 99 10.78 21.24 0.17
CA SER A 99 12.16 20.85 0.48
C SER A 99 12.79 20.10 -0.69
N GLU A 100 14.11 19.93 -0.66
CA GLU A 100 14.74 18.88 -1.46
C GLU A 100 14.24 17.50 -1.00
N ILE A 101 14.25 16.54 -1.92
CA ILE A 101 13.95 15.16 -1.59
C ILE A 101 15.18 14.58 -0.88
N THR A 102 14.98 13.98 0.28
CA THR A 102 16.05 13.35 1.06
C THR A 102 15.90 11.84 1.00
N THR A 103 17.02 11.15 0.84
CA THR A 103 17.10 9.69 0.78
C THR A 103 17.44 9.14 2.15
N THR A 104 17.15 7.87 2.40
CA THR A 104 17.49 7.21 3.66
C THR A 104 18.70 6.29 3.50
N SER A 105 19.22 5.77 4.61
CA SER A 105 20.36 4.85 4.62
C SER A 105 20.04 3.47 4.03
N ALA A 106 18.77 3.12 3.81
CA ALA A 106 18.37 1.81 3.28
C ALA A 106 18.95 1.55 1.88
N MET A 107 19.12 2.61 1.07
CA MET A 107 19.72 2.55 -0.26
C MET A 107 20.76 3.68 -0.40
N GLY A 108 21.96 3.43 0.14
CA GLY A 108 22.97 4.47 0.36
C GLY A 108 23.60 5.10 -0.89
N THR A 109 23.38 4.56 -2.09
CA THR A 109 23.91 5.13 -3.34
C THR A 109 22.81 5.89 -4.07
N VAL A 110 23.00 7.20 -4.25
CA VAL A 110 22.10 8.04 -5.07
C VAL A 110 22.61 8.03 -6.52
N VAL A 111 21.87 7.38 -7.42
CA VAL A 111 22.17 7.34 -8.86
C VAL A 111 21.57 8.54 -9.57
N GLU A 112 20.30 8.85 -9.26
CA GLU A 112 19.60 10.00 -9.79
C GLU A 112 18.65 10.55 -8.73
N ARG A 113 18.57 11.88 -8.65
CA ARG A 113 17.57 12.56 -7.83
C ARG A 113 17.21 13.88 -8.47
N THR A 114 15.94 14.05 -8.82
CA THR A 114 15.43 15.34 -9.30
C THR A 114 15.52 16.39 -8.20
N SER A 115 16.07 17.56 -8.52
CA SER A 115 16.11 18.70 -7.59
C SER A 115 14.72 19.28 -7.36
N ARG A 116 14.51 19.94 -6.22
CA ARG A 116 13.25 20.64 -5.91
C ARG A 116 12.84 21.61 -7.02
N THR A 117 13.79 22.40 -7.53
CA THR A 117 13.51 23.38 -8.60
C THR A 117 13.01 22.71 -9.88
N ASN A 118 13.63 21.62 -10.30
CA ASN A 118 13.23 20.91 -11.53
C ASN A 118 11.92 20.13 -11.34
N ALA A 119 11.71 19.54 -10.17
CA ALA A 119 10.45 18.88 -9.85
C ALA A 119 9.29 19.89 -9.88
N ASN A 120 9.47 21.08 -9.30
CA ASN A 120 8.45 22.12 -9.27
C ASN A 120 8.18 22.75 -10.65
N SER A 121 9.20 22.84 -11.53
CA SER A 121 8.99 23.34 -12.89
C SER A 121 8.28 22.32 -13.79
N THR A 122 8.48 21.01 -13.55
CA THR A 122 7.95 19.92 -14.40
C THR A 122 6.71 19.23 -13.85
N GLY A 123 6.44 19.31 -12.55
CA GLY A 123 5.43 18.49 -11.86
C GLY A 123 5.81 17.02 -11.74
N ARG A 124 7.09 16.66 -11.91
CA ARG A 124 7.58 15.28 -11.94
C ARG A 124 8.90 15.15 -11.18
N ALA A 125 9.01 14.14 -10.33
CA ALA A 125 10.22 13.81 -9.59
C ALA A 125 10.64 12.37 -9.86
N THR A 126 11.93 12.19 -10.19
CA THR A 126 12.58 10.89 -10.38
C THR A 126 13.63 10.68 -9.29
N LEU A 127 13.59 9.50 -8.67
CA LEU A 127 14.59 9.02 -7.72
C LEU A 127 15.08 7.65 -8.16
N VAL A 128 16.39 7.50 -8.27
CA VAL A 128 17.05 6.24 -8.56
C VAL A 128 18.09 6.01 -7.48
N LEU A 129 17.85 5.00 -6.64
CA LEU A 129 18.74 4.62 -5.56
C LEU A 129 19.21 3.18 -5.74
N ALA A 130 20.42 2.91 -5.26
CA ALA A 130 21.02 1.58 -5.25
C ALA A 130 21.64 1.28 -3.88
N VAL A 131 21.76 0.00 -3.56
CA VAL A 131 22.51 -0.47 -2.41
C VAL A 131 24.00 -0.56 -2.79
N PRO A 132 24.92 0.00 -1.99
CA PRO A 132 26.36 -0.14 -2.24
C PRO A 132 26.80 -1.62 -2.28
N PRO A 133 27.84 -1.97 -3.06
CA PRO A 133 28.39 -3.33 -3.06
C PRO A 133 28.78 -3.80 -1.65
N GLY A 134 28.39 -5.02 -1.28
CA GLY A 134 28.70 -5.63 0.01
C GLY A 134 27.86 -5.12 1.20
N ALA A 135 26.97 -4.15 1.00
CA ALA A 135 26.00 -3.75 2.01
C ALA A 135 24.80 -4.73 2.04
N THR A 136 24.16 -4.81 3.21
CA THR A 136 22.94 -5.62 3.39
C THR A 136 21.81 -5.04 2.53
N LEU A 137 21.16 -5.92 1.76
CA LEU A 137 20.00 -5.55 0.95
C LEU A 137 18.77 -5.32 1.85
N PRO A 138 18.03 -4.22 1.67
CA PRO A 138 16.79 -3.99 2.40
C PRO A 138 15.70 -4.99 1.98
N THR A 139 15.04 -5.53 3.00
CA THR A 139 13.85 -6.39 2.93
C THR A 139 12.74 -5.80 3.81
N GLY A 140 11.54 -6.35 3.77
CA GLY A 140 10.42 -5.86 4.59
C GLY A 140 10.03 -4.42 4.25
N THR A 141 9.54 -3.67 5.24
CA THR A 141 9.14 -2.27 5.03
C THR A 141 10.27 -1.31 5.40
N PHE A 142 10.61 -0.41 4.47
CA PHE A 142 11.59 0.64 4.69
C PHE A 142 11.17 1.94 4.00
N GLU A 143 11.70 3.06 4.51
CA GLU A 143 11.52 4.36 3.87
C GLU A 143 12.53 4.51 2.73
N PHE A 144 12.04 4.80 1.53
CA PHE A 144 12.88 5.02 0.35
C PHE A 144 13.38 6.47 0.29
N ALA A 145 12.47 7.42 0.51
CA ALA A 145 12.77 8.84 0.49
C ALA A 145 11.72 9.65 1.26
N ARG A 146 12.03 10.90 1.61
CA ARG A 146 11.09 11.85 2.20
C ARG A 146 11.26 13.26 1.62
N PHE A 147 10.18 14.04 1.63
CA PHE A 147 10.14 15.41 1.16
C PHE A 147 8.97 16.16 1.80
N ASN A 148 9.00 17.48 1.77
CA ASN A 148 7.88 18.30 2.24
C ASN A 148 7.11 18.86 1.04
N LEU A 149 5.78 18.94 1.17
CA LEU A 149 4.90 19.61 0.20
C LEU A 149 4.30 20.86 0.81
N THR A 150 4.15 21.87 -0.05
CA THR A 150 3.40 23.10 0.22
C THR A 150 2.30 23.28 -0.81
N ARG A 151 1.25 24.01 -0.43
CA ARG A 151 0.17 24.41 -1.34
C ARG A 151 0.58 25.64 -2.15
N ILE A 152 0.13 25.70 -3.38
CA ILE A 152 0.17 26.90 -4.24
C ILE A 152 -1.25 27.38 -4.55
N SER A 153 -2.17 26.44 -4.77
CA SER A 153 -3.57 26.76 -5.05
C SER A 153 -4.12 27.68 -3.97
N THR A 154 -4.84 28.71 -4.37
CA THR A 154 -5.60 29.61 -3.49
C THR A 154 -7.10 29.29 -3.51
N THR A 155 -7.52 28.31 -4.32
CA THR A 155 -8.92 27.92 -4.47
C THR A 155 -9.39 27.16 -3.24
N ALA A 156 -10.51 27.58 -2.66
CA ALA A 156 -11.14 26.93 -1.51
C ALA A 156 -11.53 25.48 -1.80
N ASN A 157 -11.23 24.57 -0.87
CA ASN A 157 -11.50 23.12 -0.93
C ASN A 157 -11.00 22.45 -2.22
N ASP A 158 -9.92 22.96 -2.80
CA ASP A 158 -9.32 22.36 -3.99
C ASP A 158 -8.73 20.99 -3.66
N THR A 159 -8.64 20.09 -4.64
CA THR A 159 -8.10 18.74 -4.45
C THR A 159 -7.06 18.41 -5.50
N THR A 160 -6.06 17.63 -5.10
CA THR A 160 -5.03 17.11 -6.02
C THR A 160 -4.46 15.79 -5.48
N GLN A 161 -3.51 15.20 -6.20
CA GLN A 161 -2.91 13.92 -5.84
C GLN A 161 -1.41 13.90 -6.11
N LEU A 162 -0.71 13.05 -5.36
CA LEU A 162 0.61 12.54 -5.72
C LEU A 162 0.43 11.16 -6.34
N GLN A 163 0.96 10.96 -7.54
CA GLN A 163 0.75 9.73 -8.28
C GLN A 163 2.07 9.10 -8.71
N PHE A 164 2.21 7.80 -8.47
CA PHE A 164 3.32 7.04 -9.03
C PHE A 164 3.11 6.80 -10.53
N THR A 165 4.16 7.00 -11.34
CA THR A 165 4.13 6.70 -12.77
C THR A 165 4.48 5.23 -12.98
N GLN A 166 3.46 4.35 -12.97
CA GLN A 166 3.66 2.90 -12.93
C GLN A 166 4.50 2.34 -14.09
N SER A 167 4.37 2.92 -15.28
CA SER A 167 5.15 2.54 -16.48
C SER A 167 6.62 2.92 -16.40
N ASP A 168 6.99 3.73 -15.41
CA ASP A 168 8.30 4.36 -15.26
C ASP A 168 8.91 4.02 -13.88
N ILE A 169 8.58 2.84 -13.37
CA ILE A 169 9.12 2.31 -12.11
C ILE A 169 9.85 1.00 -12.38
N GLN A 170 10.99 0.86 -11.73
CA GLN A 170 11.82 -0.34 -11.82
C GLN A 170 12.34 -0.67 -10.43
N VAL A 171 12.14 -1.91 -10.01
CA VAL A 171 12.73 -2.44 -8.77
C VAL A 171 13.43 -3.74 -9.12
N VAL A 172 14.69 -3.88 -8.69
CA VAL A 172 15.50 -5.06 -8.94
C VAL A 172 15.72 -5.82 -7.64
N ASP A 173 15.22 -7.05 -7.63
CA ASP A 173 15.54 -8.04 -6.61
C ASP A 173 16.67 -8.95 -7.14
N THR A 174 17.70 -9.17 -6.32
CA THR A 174 18.85 -10.04 -6.67
C THR A 174 18.57 -11.52 -6.44
N THR A 175 17.50 -11.84 -5.74
CA THR A 175 17.10 -13.21 -5.38
C THR A 175 15.97 -13.76 -6.24
N ALA A 176 15.29 -12.91 -7.01
CA ALA A 176 14.16 -13.31 -7.82
C ALA A 176 14.59 -13.77 -9.22
N GLU A 177 14.07 -14.91 -9.68
CA GLU A 177 14.26 -15.39 -11.06
C GLU A 177 13.45 -14.58 -12.09
N ALA A 178 12.47 -13.80 -11.63
CA ALA A 178 11.67 -12.89 -12.42
C ALA A 178 11.59 -11.54 -11.72
N ALA A 179 11.42 -10.45 -12.48
CA ALA A 179 11.25 -9.13 -11.89
C ALA A 179 10.03 -9.10 -10.95
N PRO A 180 10.13 -8.48 -9.76
CA PRO A 180 9.00 -8.34 -8.86
C PRO A 180 7.85 -7.60 -9.53
N SER A 181 6.62 -8.01 -9.24
CA SER A 181 5.44 -7.19 -9.55
C SER A 181 5.32 -6.04 -8.56
N TYR A 182 4.62 -4.97 -8.94
CA TYR A 182 4.50 -3.76 -8.12
C TYR A 182 3.04 -3.44 -7.81
N THR A 183 2.78 -2.98 -6.60
CA THR A 183 1.52 -2.29 -6.29
C THR A 183 1.81 -0.87 -5.83
N PHE A 184 0.85 0.02 -6.04
CA PHE A 184 1.02 1.45 -5.79
C PHE A 184 -0.11 2.02 -4.95
N THR A 185 0.24 2.76 -3.90
CA THR A 185 -0.73 3.57 -3.14
C THR A 185 -0.39 5.05 -3.28
N ASN A 186 -1.14 5.72 -4.14
CA ASN A 186 -1.06 7.17 -4.37
C ASN A 186 -1.51 7.95 -3.13
N ALA A 187 -1.21 9.26 -3.07
CA ALA A 187 -1.70 10.14 -2.01
C ALA A 187 -2.74 11.13 -2.53
N SER A 188 -3.78 11.39 -1.73
CA SER A 188 -4.78 12.43 -1.99
C SER A 188 -4.56 13.66 -1.12
N LEU A 189 -4.72 14.85 -1.71
CA LEU A 189 -4.49 16.13 -1.05
C LEU A 189 -5.75 16.98 -1.11
N THR A 190 -6.18 17.50 0.05
CA THR A 190 -7.18 18.56 0.15
C THR A 190 -6.49 19.87 0.46
N LEU A 191 -6.80 20.92 -0.29
CA LEU A 191 -6.15 22.22 -0.22
C LEU A 191 -7.15 23.28 0.22
N ASN A 192 -6.70 24.22 1.06
CA ASN A 192 -7.50 25.37 1.50
C ASN A 192 -8.89 24.96 2.04
N PRO A 193 -8.97 24.02 3.00
CA PRO A 193 -10.27 23.64 3.55
C PRO A 193 -10.96 24.89 4.11
N THR A 194 -12.17 25.18 3.64
CA THR A 194 -12.99 26.22 4.26
C THR A 194 -13.84 25.56 5.32
N VAL A 195 -13.76 26.09 6.54
CA VAL A 195 -14.74 25.74 7.56
C VAL A 195 -16.08 26.29 7.08
N SER A 196 -17.02 25.42 6.74
CA SER A 196 -18.40 25.85 6.48
C SER A 196 -18.93 26.52 7.75
N THR A 197 -19.04 27.84 7.71
CA THR A 197 -19.71 28.60 8.75
C THR A 197 -21.19 28.23 8.69
N PRO A 198 -21.81 27.78 9.80
CA PRO A 198 -23.24 27.46 9.76
C PRO A 198 -24.01 28.70 9.31
N THR A 199 -24.80 28.57 8.25
CA THR A 199 -25.70 29.62 7.80
C THR A 199 -26.64 29.95 8.96
N PRO A 200 -26.77 31.23 9.39
CA PRO A 200 -27.73 31.58 10.43
C PRO A 200 -29.12 31.19 9.94
N ILE A 201 -29.78 30.29 10.68
CA ILE A 201 -31.18 29.97 10.44
C ILE A 201 -31.99 31.27 10.57
N PRO A 202 -32.87 31.60 9.62
CA PRO A 202 -33.74 32.77 9.75
C PRO A 202 -34.57 32.64 11.02
N THR A 203 -34.44 33.63 11.90
CA THR A 203 -35.25 33.75 13.10
C THR A 203 -36.70 33.98 12.69
N ASN A 204 -37.53 32.94 12.74
CA ASN A 204 -38.97 33.08 12.54
C ASN A 204 -39.55 34.00 13.64
N ALA A 205 -40.32 34.99 13.21
CA ALA A 205 -41.03 35.93 14.07
C ALA A 205 -41.95 35.20 15.08
N PRO A 206 -42.18 35.76 16.28
CA PRO A 206 -42.85 35.06 17.37
C PRO A 206 -44.31 34.77 17.02
N THR A 207 -44.66 33.49 16.98
CA THR A 207 -46.05 33.03 16.99
C THR A 207 -46.38 32.62 18.43
N ASN A 208 -47.33 33.33 19.05
CA ASN A 208 -47.78 33.06 20.42
C ASN A 208 -48.50 31.72 20.49
N THR A 209 -47.91 30.67 21.06
CA THR A 209 -48.60 29.40 21.41
C THR A 209 -47.85 28.72 22.57
N PRO A 210 -48.55 28.08 23.53
CA PRO A 210 -48.12 28.00 24.93
C PRO A 210 -47.07 26.92 25.20
N THR A 211 -46.33 27.16 26.27
CA THR A 211 -45.26 26.36 26.87
C THR A 211 -45.68 24.90 27.13
N PRO A 212 -44.91 23.92 26.61
CA PRO A 212 -44.36 22.90 27.51
C PRO A 212 -42.91 22.48 27.19
N VAL A 213 -42.12 22.41 28.26
CA VAL A 213 -40.92 21.59 28.53
C VAL A 213 -39.63 21.88 27.72
N PRO A 214 -38.49 22.19 28.39
CA PRO A 214 -37.22 22.53 27.74
C PRO A 214 -36.60 21.35 26.98
N ALA A 215 -36.27 21.54 25.70
CA ALA A 215 -35.26 20.73 25.03
C ALA A 215 -33.87 21.32 25.30
N THR A 216 -33.03 20.48 25.91
CA THR A 216 -31.66 20.72 26.37
C THR A 216 -30.75 21.31 25.29
N PRO A 217 -29.89 22.31 25.60
CA PRO A 217 -28.99 22.90 24.62
C PRO A 217 -27.98 21.85 24.16
N THR A 218 -27.73 21.74 22.85
CA THR A 218 -26.55 21.01 22.36
C THR A 218 -25.33 21.86 22.72
N PRO A 219 -24.45 21.41 23.64
CA PRO A 219 -23.34 22.22 24.07
C PRO A 219 -22.29 22.31 22.97
N THR A 220 -21.94 23.54 22.59
CA THR A 220 -20.63 23.83 22.02
C THR A 220 -19.57 23.25 22.96
N PRO A 221 -18.57 22.49 22.48
CA PRO A 221 -17.53 21.97 23.37
C PRO A 221 -16.88 23.13 24.12
N ALA A 222 -16.94 23.08 25.44
CA ALA A 222 -16.23 24.01 26.31
C ALA A 222 -14.73 23.91 26.03
N ALA A 223 -13.98 24.99 26.26
CA ALA A 223 -12.53 24.97 26.15
C ALA A 223 -11.95 23.83 27.01
N GLY A 224 -11.30 22.85 26.39
CA GLY A 224 -10.74 21.67 27.05
C GLY A 224 -11.21 20.31 26.50
N VAL A 225 -12.30 20.26 25.71
CA VAL A 225 -12.81 19.01 25.14
C VAL A 225 -12.09 18.65 23.84
N SER A 226 -11.55 17.43 23.75
CA SER A 226 -10.97 16.84 22.54
C SER A 226 -11.77 15.62 22.09
N ILE A 227 -12.16 15.57 20.82
CA ILE A 227 -12.86 14.41 20.24
C ILE A 227 -11.88 13.63 19.39
N VAL A 228 -11.52 12.42 19.83
CA VAL A 228 -10.50 11.58 19.19
C VAL A 228 -11.15 10.36 18.57
N LEU A 229 -10.80 10.03 17.32
CA LEU A 229 -11.27 8.81 16.67
C LEU A 229 -10.49 7.59 17.20
N ASN A 230 -11.20 6.57 17.68
CA ASN A 230 -10.62 5.29 18.06
C ASN A 230 -11.06 4.21 17.06
N SER A 231 -10.14 3.78 16.21
CA SER A 231 -10.36 2.83 15.10
C SER A 231 -9.13 1.93 14.96
N ALA A 232 -9.33 0.61 14.93
CA ALA A 232 -8.27 -0.39 14.75
C ALA A 232 -7.12 -0.38 15.76
N THR A 233 -7.25 0.30 16.90
CA THR A 233 -6.13 0.48 17.85
C THR A 233 -5.94 -0.72 18.77
N GLY A 234 -6.98 -1.55 18.94
CA GLY A 234 -7.05 -2.48 20.06
C GLY A 234 -7.14 -1.76 21.41
N SER A 235 -7.30 -0.45 21.48
CA SER A 235 -7.34 0.30 22.74
C SER A 235 -8.77 0.63 23.16
N THR A 236 -8.96 0.86 24.45
CA THR A 236 -10.19 1.47 24.98
C THR A 236 -10.14 2.98 24.80
N CYS A 237 -11.31 3.66 24.80
CA CYS A 237 -11.31 5.12 24.75
C CYS A 237 -10.62 5.76 25.97
N ARG A 238 -10.61 5.09 27.13
CA ARG A 238 -9.82 5.53 28.29
C ARG A 238 -8.32 5.62 27.97
N GLN A 239 -7.78 4.63 27.28
CA GLN A 239 -6.36 4.61 26.89
C GLN A 239 -6.07 5.64 25.79
N VAL A 240 -7.00 5.81 24.85
CA VAL A 240 -6.88 6.81 23.78
C VAL A 240 -6.89 8.22 24.35
N CYS A 241 -7.78 8.54 25.30
CA CYS A 241 -7.80 9.86 25.94
C CYS A 241 -6.56 10.13 26.79
N ALA A 242 -6.08 9.14 27.55
CA ALA A 242 -4.86 9.27 28.33
C ALA A 242 -3.60 9.54 27.48
N SER A 243 -3.65 9.28 26.18
CA SER A 243 -2.55 9.50 25.22
C SER A 243 -2.86 10.57 24.16
N ALA A 244 -4.01 11.25 24.26
CA ALA A 244 -4.46 12.22 23.27
C ALA A 244 -3.67 13.53 23.31
N ASP A 245 -3.20 13.93 24.49
CA ASP A 245 -2.39 15.12 24.73
C ASP A 245 -1.19 14.73 25.62
N PRO A 246 0.07 14.87 25.15
CA PRO A 246 1.24 14.52 25.94
C PRO A 246 1.50 15.48 27.12
N ASP A 247 0.93 16.68 27.09
CA ASP A 247 1.12 17.73 28.10
C ASP A 247 0.00 17.74 29.15
N ARG A 248 -1.11 17.01 28.92
CA ARG A 248 -2.27 16.94 29.81
C ARG A 248 -2.88 15.55 29.86
N TYR A 249 -3.05 15.00 31.06
CA TYR A 249 -3.82 13.77 31.24
C TYR A 249 -5.32 14.04 31.01
N MET A 250 -5.89 13.45 29.96
CA MET A 250 -7.31 13.57 29.65
C MET A 250 -8.06 12.27 29.98
N GLU A 251 -9.22 12.39 30.61
CA GLU A 251 -10.09 11.26 30.90
C GLU A 251 -11.13 11.07 29.81
N CYS A 252 -11.51 9.81 29.55
CA CYS A 252 -12.67 9.53 28.70
C CYS A 252 -13.95 9.83 29.47
N ARG A 253 -14.77 10.75 28.94
CA ARG A 253 -16.07 11.13 29.50
C ARG A 253 -17.22 10.37 28.85
N SER A 254 -17.15 10.17 27.55
CA SER A 254 -18.18 9.47 26.79
C SER A 254 -17.63 8.94 25.47
N VAL A 255 -18.41 8.07 24.84
CA VAL A 255 -18.11 7.51 23.51
C VAL A 255 -19.32 7.67 22.62
N GLY A 256 -19.11 7.73 21.30
CA GLY A 256 -20.23 7.81 20.36
C GLY A 256 -19.82 7.95 18.91
N THR A 257 -20.79 7.73 18.02
CA THR A 257 -20.63 7.95 16.56
C THR A 257 -21.10 9.33 16.12
N ASP A 258 -21.73 10.10 17.02
CA ASP A 258 -22.08 11.50 16.78
C ASP A 258 -20.85 12.41 16.90
N SER A 259 -21.01 13.67 16.49
CA SER A 259 -19.92 14.66 16.52
C SER A 259 -19.41 14.98 17.92
N GLN A 260 -20.21 14.73 18.96
CA GLN A 260 -19.87 14.99 20.35
C GLN A 260 -19.49 13.73 21.13
N ALA A 261 -19.41 12.58 20.46
CA ALA A 261 -19.13 11.29 21.08
C ALA A 261 -20.00 11.05 22.33
N SER A 262 -21.30 11.33 22.22
CA SER A 262 -22.24 11.41 23.34
C SER A 262 -23.35 10.37 23.30
N ASN A 263 -23.56 9.71 22.15
CA ASN A 263 -24.68 8.79 21.96
C ASN A 263 -24.41 7.35 22.43
N GLY A 264 -23.22 7.03 22.93
CA GLY A 264 -22.88 5.69 23.41
C GLY A 264 -22.82 4.63 22.29
N ASN A 265 -22.70 5.05 21.04
CA ASN A 265 -22.68 4.15 19.88
C ASN A 265 -21.26 3.80 19.43
N ALA A 266 -21.13 2.69 18.72
CA ALA A 266 -19.95 2.35 17.92
C ALA A 266 -20.37 1.65 16.63
N GLU A 267 -19.56 1.76 15.60
CA GLU A 267 -19.68 0.89 14.44
C GLU A 267 -18.85 -0.37 14.69
N ILE A 268 -19.43 -1.54 14.43
CA ILE A 268 -18.74 -2.82 14.55
C ILE A 268 -18.94 -3.65 13.28
N TYR A 269 -17.93 -4.45 12.95
CA TYR A 269 -18.02 -5.42 11.87
C TYR A 269 -18.53 -6.76 12.42
N ASP A 270 -19.70 -7.18 11.98
CA ASP A 270 -20.34 -8.44 12.36
C ASP A 270 -20.96 -9.13 11.15
N GLN A 271 -20.85 -10.46 11.08
CA GLN A 271 -21.42 -11.30 10.01
C GLN A 271 -21.23 -10.73 8.58
N ALA A 272 -20.02 -10.29 8.28
CA ALA A 272 -19.64 -9.70 6.98
C ALA A 272 -20.28 -8.33 6.65
N ARG A 273 -20.81 -7.60 7.64
CA ARG A 273 -21.43 -6.28 7.47
C ARG A 273 -21.01 -5.33 8.60
N CYS A 274 -21.12 -4.03 8.33
CA CYS A 274 -20.98 -3.01 9.36
C CYS A 274 -22.34 -2.70 9.96
N ILE A 275 -22.41 -2.74 11.29
CA ILE A 275 -23.60 -2.42 12.06
C ILE A 275 -23.27 -1.37 13.12
N THR A 276 -24.23 -0.48 13.36
CA THR A 276 -24.15 0.47 14.48
C THR A 276 -24.66 -0.24 15.74
N LEU A 277 -23.79 -0.43 16.72
CA LEU A 277 -24.18 -0.83 18.06
C LEU A 277 -24.72 0.39 18.80
N GLN A 278 -25.99 0.36 19.21
CA GLN A 278 -26.67 1.50 19.82
C GLN A 278 -26.64 1.45 21.36
N GLY A 279 -26.24 2.55 22.00
CA GLY A 279 -26.46 2.84 23.43
C GLY A 279 -25.77 1.93 24.47
N GLY A 280 -24.91 1.00 24.03
CA GLY A 280 -24.27 0.00 24.90
C GLY A 280 -22.76 0.16 25.07
N MET A 281 -22.14 1.15 24.43
CA MET A 281 -20.69 1.33 24.47
C MET A 281 -20.25 2.22 25.62
N THR A 282 -19.15 1.84 26.25
CA THR A 282 -18.52 2.58 27.34
C THR A 282 -17.08 2.94 27.00
N CYS A 283 -16.47 3.81 27.80
CA CYS A 283 -15.06 4.19 27.68
C CYS A 283 -14.08 3.00 27.80
N ASP A 284 -14.52 1.87 28.35
CA ASP A 284 -13.72 0.67 28.59
C ASP A 284 -13.89 -0.39 27.48
N ALA A 285 -14.74 -0.13 26.48
CA ALA A 285 -14.92 -1.02 25.35
C ALA A 285 -13.70 -0.95 24.40
N ARG A 286 -13.20 -2.12 23.99
CA ARG A 286 -11.98 -2.27 23.18
C ARG A 286 -12.30 -2.19 21.68
N MET A 287 -11.62 -1.32 20.94
CA MET A 287 -11.77 -1.24 19.47
C MET A 287 -10.87 -2.25 18.77
N VAL A 288 -11.36 -3.48 18.63
CA VAL A 288 -10.61 -4.60 18.04
C VAL A 288 -10.41 -4.40 16.54
N ASP A 289 -9.16 -4.56 16.08
CA ASP A 289 -8.86 -4.67 14.65
C ASP A 289 -9.32 -6.02 14.10
N ARG A 290 -10.26 -5.97 13.16
CA ARG A 290 -10.79 -7.11 12.42
C ARG A 290 -10.29 -7.11 10.97
N THR A 291 -9.55 -6.07 10.53
CA THR A 291 -9.01 -5.84 9.18
C THR A 291 -10.00 -5.45 8.07
N GLN A 292 -11.26 -5.10 8.41
CA GLN A 292 -12.26 -4.59 7.45
C GLN A 292 -12.44 -3.06 7.54
N ILE A 293 -13.37 -2.50 6.77
CA ILE A 293 -13.68 -1.06 6.75
C ILE A 293 -15.16 -0.86 7.09
N CYS A 294 -15.47 0.03 8.03
CA CYS A 294 -16.82 0.46 8.37
C CYS A 294 -16.97 1.97 8.26
N ASN A 295 -17.90 2.42 7.40
CA ASN A 295 -18.19 3.84 7.19
C ASN A 295 -16.92 4.71 6.97
N GLY A 296 -15.97 4.18 6.20
CA GLY A 296 -14.71 4.87 5.87
C GLY A 296 -13.60 4.75 6.91
N ASN A 297 -13.84 4.13 8.06
CA ASN A 297 -12.83 3.90 9.10
C ASN A 297 -12.43 2.42 9.16
N ARG A 298 -11.23 2.12 9.66
CA ARG A 298 -10.76 0.73 9.79
C ARG A 298 -11.51 0.04 10.94
N THR A 299 -12.01 -1.17 10.68
CA THR A 299 -12.69 -2.10 11.62
C THR A 299 -13.81 -1.44 12.44
N ASN A 300 -14.05 -1.98 13.64
CA ASN A 300 -14.81 -1.39 14.72
C ASN A 300 -14.24 -0.01 15.09
N TRP A 301 -15.11 0.99 15.21
CA TRP A 301 -14.70 2.33 15.59
C TRP A 301 -15.77 3.06 16.40
N THR A 302 -15.30 4.02 17.19
CA THR A 302 -16.11 5.02 17.87
C THR A 302 -15.29 6.31 18.02
N ARG A 303 -15.94 7.43 18.35
CA ARG A 303 -15.24 8.64 18.80
C ARG A 303 -15.20 8.63 20.33
N CYS A 304 -14.08 9.08 20.89
CA CYS A 304 -13.85 9.24 22.31
C CYS A 304 -13.93 10.73 22.66
N ARG A 305 -14.72 11.09 23.65
CA ARG A 305 -14.74 12.42 24.24
C ARG A 305 -13.73 12.46 25.39
N CYS A 306 -12.65 13.21 25.18
CA CYS A 306 -11.55 13.36 26.12
C CYS A 306 -11.62 14.73 26.78
N GLU A 307 -11.59 14.78 28.11
CA GLU A 307 -11.63 16.01 28.92
C GLU A 307 -10.69 15.89 30.13
#